data_AF-A0A817Y794-F1
#
_entry.id   AF-A0A817Y794-F1
#
_cell.length_a   1.000
_cell.length_b   1.000
_cell.length_c   1.000
_cell.angle_alpha   90.00
_cell.angle_beta   90.00
_cell.angle_gamma   90.00
#
_symmetry.space_group_name_H-M   'P 1'
#
loop_
_entity.id
_entity.type
_entity.pdbx_description
1 polymer ?
#
loop_
_entity_poly.entity_id
_entity_poly.type
_entity_poly.pdbx_seq_one_letter_code
_entity_poly.pdbx_strand_id
1 'polypeptide(L)' 'QTNGCGPANEGYMLIGSGIPTICGFGPIGGNVHGVDEWISIPSMAQTVDIYVDIVSNYCQLFG' A
#
# COMPACT_ATOMS: atom_id res chain seq x y z
N GLN A 1 -2.04 8.36 -0.41
CA GLN A 1 -3.33 7.95 -1.01
C GLN A 1 -4.06 7.14 0.06
N THR A 2 -5.36 7.33 0.27
CA THR A 2 -6.18 6.56 1.23
C THR A 2 -7.16 5.62 0.55
N ASN A 3 -7.14 5.56 -0.79
CA ASN A 3 -7.93 4.63 -1.58
C ASN A 3 -7.44 3.21 -1.28
N GLY A 4 -8.30 2.37 -0.69
CA GLY A 4 -7.92 1.06 -0.12
C GLY A 4 -7.93 0.99 1.41
N CYS A 5 -8.09 2.13 2.10
CA CYS A 5 -8.33 2.18 3.56
C CYS A 5 -9.83 2.01 3.91
N GLY A 6 -10.66 1.54 2.97
CA GLY A 6 -12.08 1.24 3.21
C GLY A 6 -12.26 0.09 4.21
N PRO A 7 -13.49 -0.17 4.69
CA PRO A 7 -13.74 -1.13 5.78
C PRO A 7 -13.28 -2.57 5.51
N ALA A 8 -13.04 -2.95 4.25
CA ALA A 8 -12.51 -4.24 3.84
C ALA A 8 -11.00 -4.15 3.52
N ASN A 9 -10.18 -3.81 4.52
CA ASN A 9 -8.73 -3.95 4.44
C ASN A 9 -8.22 -4.71 5.66
N GLU A 10 -7.10 -5.42 5.58
CA GLU A 10 -6.60 -6.24 6.70
C GLU A 10 -5.80 -5.40 7.71
N GLY A 11 -5.51 -4.14 7.39
CA GLY A 11 -4.76 -3.24 8.26
C GLY A 11 -5.43 -3.03 9.62
N TYR A 12 -6.77 -2.99 9.69
CA TYR A 12 -7.46 -2.88 10.99
C TYR A 12 -7.22 -4.10 11.89
N MET A 13 -7.03 -5.30 11.33
CA MET A 13 -6.75 -6.51 12.11
C MET A 13 -5.34 -6.46 12.71
N LEU A 14 -4.37 -5.98 11.95
CA LEU A 14 -2.98 -5.80 12.40
C LEU A 14 -2.89 -4.72 13.48
N ILE A 15 -3.57 -3.59 13.28
CA ILE A 15 -3.68 -2.52 14.27
C ILE A 15 -4.35 -3.05 15.56
N GLY A 16 -5.44 -3.80 15.43
CA GLY A 16 -6.11 -4.44 16.56
C GLY A 16 -5.24 -5.43 17.34
N SER A 17 -4.20 -5.96 16.69
CA SER A 17 -3.21 -6.87 17.30
C SER A 17 -1.97 -6.13 17.83
N GLY A 18 -1.97 -4.78 17.84
CA GLY A 18 -0.87 -3.97 18.34
C GLY A 18 0.30 -3.78 17.36
N ILE A 19 0.13 -4.14 16.09
CA ILE A 19 1.15 -3.96 15.05
C ILE A 19 0.90 -2.63 14.33
N PRO A 20 1.80 -1.63 14.43
CA PRO A 20 1.66 -0.38 13.71
C PRO A 20 1.60 -0.62 12.21
N THR A 21 0.49 -0.23 11.58
CA THR A 21 0.22 -0.51 10.16
C THR A 21 -0.38 0.72 9.49
N ILE A 22 0.08 1.00 8.27
CA ILE A 22 -0.55 2.01 7.40
C ILE A 22 -1.65 1.31 6.61
N CYS A 23 -2.89 1.78 6.72
CA CYS A 23 -4.00 1.25 5.96
C CYS A 23 -4.10 1.94 4.59
N GLY A 24 -4.11 1.14 3.52
CA GLY A 24 -4.26 1.62 2.15
C GLY A 24 -3.03 2.37 1.63
N PHE A 25 -2.08 1.64 1.05
CA PHE A 25 -0.99 2.19 0.25
C PHE A 25 -0.87 1.41 -1.05
N GLY A 26 -0.64 2.10 -2.15
CA GLY A 26 -0.56 1.49 -3.47
C GLY A 26 -0.49 2.52 -4.60
N PRO A 27 -0.48 2.02 -5.85
CA PRO A 27 -0.45 2.85 -7.04
C PRO A 27 -1.75 3.66 -7.20
N ILE A 28 -1.66 4.75 -7.97
CA ILE A 28 -2.83 5.55 -8.33
C ILE A 28 -3.71 4.70 -9.25
N GLY A 29 -4.95 4.50 -8.83
CA GLY A 29 -5.99 3.85 -9.61
C GLY A 29 -7.37 4.28 -9.13
N GLY A 30 -8.40 3.72 -9.72
CA GLY A 30 -9.76 4.07 -9.39
C GLY A 30 -10.77 3.04 -9.85
N ASN A 31 -12.00 3.23 -9.34
CA ASN A 31 -13.16 2.43 -9.71
C ASN A 31 -12.97 0.93 -9.44
N VAL A 32 -12.37 0.61 -8.30
CA VAL A 32 -12.21 -0.77 -7.82
C VAL A 32 -13.59 -1.44 -7.78
N HIS A 33 -13.69 -2.63 -8.37
CA HIS A 33 -14.94 -3.38 -8.58
C HIS A 33 -15.94 -2.79 -9.60
N GLY A 34 -15.52 -1.83 -10.44
CA GLY A 34 -16.34 -1.27 -11.51
C GLY A 34 -15.85 -1.68 -12.92
N VAL A 35 -16.69 -1.45 -13.93
CA VAL A 35 -16.43 -1.87 -15.33
C VAL A 35 -15.25 -1.13 -15.98
N ASP A 36 -14.94 0.06 -15.47
CA ASP A 36 -13.85 0.93 -15.87
C ASP A 36 -12.75 1.00 -14.80
N GLU A 37 -12.53 -0.09 -14.05
CA GLU A 37 -11.38 -0.21 -13.15
C GLU A 37 -10.06 0.06 -13.90
N TRP A 38 -9.20 0.89 -13.31
CA TRP A 38 -7.98 1.33 -13.96
C TRP A 38 -6.85 1.61 -12.99
N ILE A 39 -5.64 1.62 -13.53
CA ILE A 39 -4.40 1.91 -12.81
C ILE A 39 -3.44 2.74 -13.67
N SER A 40 -2.70 3.65 -13.03
CA SER A 40 -1.67 4.46 -13.69
C SER A 40 -0.33 3.70 -13.74
N ILE A 41 0.11 3.34 -14.95
CA ILE A 41 1.39 2.63 -15.16
C ILE A 41 2.58 3.38 -14.54
N PRO A 42 2.76 4.71 -14.72
CA PRO A 42 3.86 5.43 -14.06
C PRO A 42 3.81 5.33 -12.52
N SER A 43 2.61 5.34 -11.94
CA SER A 43 2.47 5.24 -10.48
C SER A 43 2.79 3.85 -9.93
N MET A 44 2.69 2.80 -10.76
CA MET A 44 3.10 1.45 -10.38
C MET A 44 4.61 1.39 -10.15
N ALA A 45 5.40 1.94 -11.06
CA ALA A 45 6.86 1.99 -10.91
C ALA A 45 7.25 2.75 -9.62
N GLN A 46 6.64 3.91 -9.38
CA GLN A 46 6.88 4.69 -8.16
C GLN A 46 6.52 3.92 -6.88
N THR A 47 5.45 3.12 -6.92
CA THR A 47 5.04 2.30 -5.77
C THR A 47 6.06 1.20 -5.50
N VAL A 48 6.60 0.57 -6.55
CA VAL A 48 7.68 -0.42 -6.41
C VAL A 48 8.92 0.21 -5.79
N ASP A 49 9.34 1.38 -6.28
CA ASP A 49 10.51 2.09 -5.74
C ASP A 49 10.36 2.35 -4.24
N ILE A 50 9.19 2.81 -3.79
CA ILE A 50 8.91 3.03 -2.36
C ILE A 50 9.01 1.74 -1.55
N TYR A 51 8.46 0.62 -2.04
CA TYR A 51 8.58 -0.67 -1.34
C TYR A 51 10.04 -1.13 -1.26
N VAL A 52 10.80 -1.00 -2.35
CA VAL A 52 12.22 -1.36 -2.39
C VAL A 52 13.02 -0.54 -1.39
N ASP A 53 12.79 0.77 -1.35
CA ASP A 53 13.46 1.68 -0.42
C ASP A 53 13.15 1.32 1.03
N ILE A 54 11.88 1.09 1.37
CA ILE A 54 11.48 0.72 2.75
C ILE A 54 12.12 -0.60 3.17
N VAL A 55 12.05 -1.63 2.34
CA VAL A 55 12.62 -2.95 2.65
C VAL A 55 14.14 -2.86 2.77
N SER A 56 14.80 -2.17 1.84
CA SER A 56 16.26 -2.00 1.86
C SER A 56 16.72 -1.28 3.12
N ASN A 57 16.05 -0.17 3.46
CA ASN A 57 16.34 0.58 4.68
C ASN A 57 16.11 -0.28 5.93
N TYR A 58 15.00 -1.03 5.99
CA TYR A 58 14.71 -1.93 7.10
C TYR A 58 15.79 -3.00 7.27
N CYS A 59 16.20 -3.66 6.19
CA CYS A 59 17.24 -4.69 6.23
C CYS A 59 18.62 -4.14 6.61
N GLN A 60 18.93 -2.89 6.26
CA GLN A 60 20.18 -2.23 6.65
C GLN A 60 20.22 -1.82 8.12
N LEU A 61 19.06 -1.55 8.75
CA LEU A 61 18.99 -1.17 10.17
C LEU A 61 19.40 -2.31 11.12
N PHE A 62 19.48 -3.55 10.63
CA PHE A 62 19.90 -4.72 11.41
C PHE A 62 21.22 -5.34 10.91
N GLY A 63 21.89 -4.69 9.96
CA GLY A 63 23.18 -5.11 9.39
C GLY A 63 24.39 -4.49 10.08
#